data_AF-A0A6G0VKI0-F1
#
_entry.id   AF-A0A6G0VKI0-F1
#
_cell.length_a   1.000
_cell.length_b   1.000
_cell.length_c   1.000
_cell.angle_alpha   90.00
_cell.angle_beta   90.00
_cell.angle_gamma   90.00
#
_symmetry.space_group_name_H-M   'P 1'
#
loop_
_entity.id
_entity.type
_entity.pdbx_description
1 polymer ?
#
loop_
_entity_poly.entity_id
_entity_poly.type
_entity_poly.pdbx_seq_one_letter_code
_entity_poly.pdbx_strand_id
1 'polypeptide(L)'
;MDNNVQVCGTWTDNEILSETIENTSESEDEPQNEEEVIITQVTIQQAKDALKTLRNFVETTTDMDDKAFSALNNLEDVVAEKSNIKQTLMTDFFKKE
;
A
#
# COMPACT_ATOMS: atom_id res chain seq x y z
N MET A 1 -21.29 -23.13 -36.15
CA MET A 1 -19.91 -23.47 -36.53
C MET A 1 -19.11 -22.19 -36.39
N ASP A 2 -18.63 -21.92 -35.18
CA ASP A 2 -17.75 -20.78 -34.89
C ASP A 2 -16.37 -21.36 -34.62
N ASN A 3 -15.59 -21.53 -35.69
CA ASN A 3 -14.27 -22.13 -35.63
C ASN A 3 -13.22 -21.16 -36.18
N ASN A 4 -13.24 -19.92 -35.69
CA ASN A 4 -12.27 -18.91 -36.10
C ASN A 4 -11.84 -18.05 -34.90
N VAL A 5 -11.31 -18.70 -33.85
CA VAL A 5 -10.45 -18.02 -32.88
C VAL A 5 -9.07 -17.94 -33.52
N GLN A 6 -8.68 -16.74 -33.95
CA GLN A 6 -7.34 -16.48 -34.44
C GLN A 6 -6.38 -16.54 -33.25
N VAL A 7 -5.75 -17.68 -33.05
CA VAL A 7 -4.64 -17.82 -32.10
C VAL A 7 -3.43 -17.09 -32.69
N CYS A 8 -2.78 -16.27 -31.86
CA CYS A 8 -1.49 -15.69 -32.20
C CYS A 8 -0.56 -16.85 -32.61
N GLY A 9 0.00 -16.78 -33.83
CA GLY A 9 0.94 -17.79 -34.31
C GLY A 9 2.10 -17.98 -33.34
N THR A 10 2.80 -19.11 -33.43
CA THR A 10 4.01 -19.33 -32.64
C THR A 10 5.08 -18.34 -33.08
N TRP A 11 5.54 -17.50 -32.16
CA TRP A 11 6.64 -16.58 -32.41
C TRP A 11 7.93 -17.38 -32.54
N THR A 12 8.75 -17.01 -33.52
CA THR A 12 10.10 -17.55 -33.64
C THR A 12 11.03 -16.81 -32.70
N ASP A 13 12.08 -17.50 -32.23
CA ASP A 13 13.06 -16.92 -31.29
C ASP A 13 13.64 -15.58 -31.79
N ASN A 14 13.78 -15.43 -33.11
CA ASN A 14 14.29 -14.18 -33.72
C ASN A 14 13.31 -13.00 -33.57
N GLU A 15 11.99 -13.24 -33.65
CA GLU A 15 10.97 -12.19 -33.48
C GLU A 15 10.93 -11.70 -32.04
N ILE A 16 11.10 -12.61 -31.08
CA ILE A 16 11.20 -12.28 -29.65
C ILE A 16 12.44 -11.43 -29.37
N LEU A 17 13.57 -11.76 -30.01
CA LEU A 17 14.82 -11.02 -29.85
C LEU A 17 14.79 -9.65 -30.54
N SER A 18 14.11 -9.48 -31.67
CA SER A 18 13.99 -8.17 -32.33
C SER A 18 13.17 -7.18 -31.49
N GLU A 19 12.10 -7.64 -30.86
CA GLU A 19 11.20 -6.78 -30.07
C GLU A 19 11.82 -6.35 -28.73
N THR A 20 12.73 -7.17 -28.19
CA THR A 20 13.47 -6.83 -26.96
C THR A 20 14.61 -5.85 -27.18
N ILE A 21 15.14 -5.74 -28.41
CA ILE A 21 16.23 -4.80 -28.72
C ILE A 21 15.68 -3.42 -29.08
N GLU A 22 14.56 -3.34 -29.83
CA GLU A 22 13.98 -2.06 -30.26
C GLU A 22 13.41 -1.22 -29.09
N ASN A 23 12.94 -1.87 -28.01
CA ASN A 23 12.35 -1.18 -26.85
C ASN A 23 13.37 -0.68 -25.79
N THR A 24 14.68 -0.69 -26.07
CA THR A 24 15.70 -0.16 -25.14
C THR A 24 16.12 1.29 -25.42
N SER A 25 15.47 1.96 -26.37
CA SER A 25 15.80 3.33 -26.79
C SER A 25 14.72 4.37 -26.43
N GLU A 26 14.19 4.31 -25.21
CA GLU A 26 13.51 5.47 -24.62
C GLU A 26 14.44 6.13 -23.60
N SER A 27 15.20 7.10 -24.11
CA SER A 27 16.01 8.03 -23.35
C SER A 27 15.14 9.15 -22.79
N GLU A 28 14.49 8.95 -21.65
CA GLU A 28 14.00 10.02 -20.77
C GLU A 28 13.97 9.51 -19.33
N ASP A 29 15.11 9.48 -18.65
CA ASP A 29 15.12 9.51 -17.19
C ASP A 29 15.96 10.71 -16.77
N GLU A 30 15.31 11.87 -16.84
CA GLU A 30 15.62 12.99 -15.97
C GLU A 30 15.85 12.43 -14.56
N PRO A 31 16.90 12.79 -13.82
CA PRO A 31 16.99 12.39 -12.43
C PRO A 31 15.80 13.03 -11.71
N GLN A 32 14.72 12.27 -11.55
CA GLN A 32 13.71 12.57 -10.56
C GLN A 32 14.50 12.58 -9.26
N ASN A 33 14.80 13.78 -8.77
CA ASN A 33 15.16 13.99 -7.39
C ASN A 33 13.90 13.69 -6.57
N GLU A 34 13.49 12.43 -6.58
CA GLU A 34 12.75 11.83 -5.50
C GLU A 34 13.71 11.96 -4.33
N GLU A 35 13.60 13.07 -3.59
CA GLU A 35 13.97 13.03 -2.19
C GLU A 35 13.29 11.76 -1.68
N GLU A 36 14.10 10.72 -1.48
CA GLU A 36 13.68 9.43 -0.97
C GLU A 36 12.96 9.79 0.32
N VAL A 37 11.63 9.89 0.25
CA VAL A 37 10.83 10.26 1.42
C VAL A 37 11.05 9.06 2.31
N ILE A 38 11.94 9.23 3.29
CA ILE A 38 12.18 8.24 4.31
C ILE A 38 10.87 8.19 5.07
N ILE A 39 9.94 7.36 4.60
CA ILE A 39 8.72 7.04 5.31
C ILE A 39 9.21 6.21 6.47
N THR A 40 9.50 6.87 7.59
CA THR A 40 9.81 6.20 8.84
C THR A 40 8.60 5.32 9.15
N GLN A 41 8.77 4.00 9.00
CA GLN A 41 7.68 3.06 9.26
C GLN A 41 7.34 3.14 10.74
N VAL A 42 6.19 3.74 11.05
CA VAL A 42 5.66 3.80 12.42
C VAL A 42 4.97 2.48 12.72
N THR A 43 5.40 1.82 13.79
CA THR A 43 4.72 0.61 14.27
C THR A 43 3.35 0.96 14.85
N ILE A 44 2.42 0.01 14.81
CA ILE A 44 1.08 0.16 15.41
C ILE A 44 1.19 0.55 16.89
N GLN A 45 2.18 0.02 17.61
CA GLN A 45 2.41 0.34 19.02
C GLN A 45 2.83 1.80 19.20
N GLN A 46 3.78 2.29 18.40
CA GLN A 46 4.19 3.71 18.42
C GLN A 46 3.02 4.64 18.10
N ALA A 47 2.17 4.27 17.13
CA ALA A 47 0.97 5.03 16.81
C ALA A 47 -0.01 5.10 18.01
N LYS A 48 -0.22 3.98 18.72
CA LYS A 48 -1.05 3.95 19.94
C LYS A 48 -0.51 4.85 21.05
N ASP A 49 0.80 4.82 21.27
CA ASP A 49 1.41 5.61 22.34
C ASP A 49 1.43 7.12 22.02
N ALA A 50 1.59 7.47 20.75
CA ALA A 50 1.39 8.85 20.28
C ALA A 50 -0.07 9.31 20.47
N LEU A 51 -1.04 8.47 20.13
CA LEU A 51 -2.47 8.78 20.31
C LEU A 51 -2.85 8.97 21.78
N LYS A 52 -2.32 8.16 22.71
CA LYS A 52 -2.51 8.38 24.15
C LYS A 52 -2.00 9.74 24.60
N THR A 53 -0.83 10.15 24.09
CA THR A 53 -0.25 11.46 24.41
C THR A 53 -1.16 12.58 23.89
N LEU A 54 -1.66 12.43 22.66
CA LEU A 54 -2.59 13.38 22.05
C LEU A 54 -3.92 13.44 22.81
N ARG A 55 -4.48 12.30 23.22
CA ARG A 55 -5.69 12.21 24.06
C ARG A 55 -5.53 12.96 25.36
N ASN A 56 -4.43 12.73 26.09
CA ASN A 56 -4.15 13.43 27.33
C ASN A 56 -4.07 14.95 27.11
N PHE A 57 -3.46 15.39 26.01
CA PHE A 57 -3.39 16.81 25.67
C PHE A 57 -4.78 17.39 25.39
N VAL A 58 -5.59 16.71 24.58
CA VAL A 58 -6.95 17.14 24.22
C VAL A 58 -7.85 17.20 25.46
N GLU A 59 -7.77 16.21 26.36
CA GLU A 59 -8.56 16.14 27.60
C GLU A 59 -8.14 17.17 28.66
N THR A 60 -6.87 17.60 28.67
CA THR A 60 -6.36 18.56 29.68
C THR A 60 -6.38 20.02 29.21
N THR A 61 -6.63 20.25 27.93
CA THR A 61 -6.70 21.61 27.37
C THR A 61 -8.11 22.16 27.52
N THR A 62 -8.24 23.29 28.22
CA THR A 62 -9.50 24.01 28.38
C THR A 62 -10.01 24.53 27.02
N ASP A 63 -11.33 24.54 26.84
CA ASP A 63 -12.02 25.06 25.63
C ASP A 63 -11.74 24.29 24.33
N MET A 64 -11.35 23.01 24.45
CA MET A 64 -11.20 22.13 23.29
C MET A 64 -12.56 21.79 22.66
N ASP A 65 -12.69 21.97 21.35
CA ASP A 65 -13.92 21.69 20.60
C ASP A 65 -14.24 20.18 20.59
N ASP A 66 -15.52 19.83 20.70
CA ASP A 66 -16.05 18.46 20.57
C ASP A 66 -15.61 17.80 19.25
N LYS A 67 -15.40 18.60 18.20
CA LYS A 67 -14.86 18.11 16.92
C LYS A 67 -13.46 17.53 17.05
N ALA A 68 -12.63 18.06 17.96
CA ALA A 68 -11.29 17.52 18.20
C ALA A 68 -11.36 16.14 18.83
N PHE A 69 -12.27 15.93 19.79
CA PHE A 69 -12.53 14.60 20.37
C PHE A 69 -13.07 13.62 19.34
N SER A 70 -14.01 14.04 18.50
CA SER A 70 -14.55 13.19 17.43
C SER A 70 -13.48 12.81 16.40
N ALA A 71 -12.62 13.75 16.00
CA ALA A 71 -11.51 13.47 15.08
C ALA A 71 -10.49 12.52 15.72
N LEU A 72 -10.19 12.68 17.01
CA LEU A 72 -9.28 11.80 17.74
C LEU A 72 -9.83 10.38 17.85
N ASN A 73 -11.12 10.21 18.18
CA ASN A 73 -11.76 8.89 18.24
C ASN A 73 -11.66 8.17 16.89
N ASN A 74 -11.91 8.86 15.76
CA ASN A 74 -11.77 8.26 14.44
C ASN A 74 -10.33 7.75 14.17
N LEU A 75 -9.31 8.50 14.61
CA LEU A 75 -7.91 8.08 14.47
C LEU A 75 -7.58 6.86 15.32
N GLU A 76 -8.11 6.79 16.55
CA GLU A 76 -7.95 5.64 17.42
C GLU A 76 -8.62 4.39 16.87
N ASP A 77 -9.83 4.52 16.31
CA ASP A 77 -10.55 3.43 15.65
C ASP A 77 -9.76 2.87 14.47
N VAL A 78 -9.20 3.73 13.61
CA VAL A 78 -8.37 3.29 12.47
C VAL A 78 -7.11 2.52 12.94
N VAL A 79 -6.45 2.98 14.00
CA VAL A 79 -5.27 2.29 14.55
C VAL A 79 -5.66 0.98 15.24
N ALA A 80 -6.83 0.93 15.88
CA ALA A 80 -7.38 -0.30 16.48
C ALA A 80 -7.77 -1.32 15.39
N GLU A 81 -8.42 -0.89 14.31
CA GLU A 81 -8.79 -1.75 13.19
C GLU A 81 -7.55 -2.34 12.51
N LYS A 82 -6.52 -1.51 12.24
CA LYS A 82 -5.23 -2.00 11.72
C LYS A 82 -4.52 -2.99 12.64
N SER A 83 -4.74 -2.90 13.95
CA SER A 83 -4.23 -3.90 14.91
C SER A 83 -4.90 -5.26 14.77
N ASN A 84 -6.11 -5.30 14.21
CA ASN A 84 -6.94 -6.51 14.09
C ASN A 84 -6.85 -7.17 12.71
N ILE A 85 -6.16 -6.56 11.74
CA ILE A 85 -5.88 -7.17 10.44
C ILE A 85 -4.90 -8.32 10.68
N LYS A 86 -5.43 -9.53 10.89
CA LYS A 86 -4.64 -10.75 10.83
C LYS A 86 -4.11 -10.86 9.40
N GLN A 87 -2.80 -10.79 9.21
CA GLN A 87 -2.19 -11.21 7.96
C GLN A 87 -2.65 -12.65 7.71
N THR A 88 -3.48 -12.83 6.69
CA THR A 88 -3.87 -14.17 6.26
C THR A 88 -2.65 -14.78 5.62
N LEU A 89 -2.12 -15.85 6.21
CA LEU A 89 -0.95 -16.51 5.64
C LEU A 89 -1.39 -17.25 4.38
N MET A 90 -0.52 -17.33 3.36
CA MET A 90 -0.81 -18.11 2.14
C MET A 90 -1.20 -19.56 2.50
N THR A 91 -0.66 -20.10 3.60
CA THR A 91 -0.97 -21.42 4.14
C THR A 91 -2.41 -21.58 4.64
N ASP A 92 -3.10 -20.48 4.99
CA ASP A 92 -4.50 -20.52 5.40
C ASP A 92 -5.45 -20.84 4.23
N PHE A 93 -5.03 -20.61 2.98
CA PHE A 93 -5.79 -20.94 1.77
C PHE A 93 -5.68 -22.41 1.35
N PHE A 94 -4.70 -23.14 1.87
CA PHE A 94 -4.45 -24.55 1.53
C PHE A 94 -4.95 -25.52 2.59
N LYS A 95 -5.89 -25.12 3.45
CA LYS A 95 -6.50 -26.04 4.42
C LYS A 95 -7.27 -27.12 3.65
N LYS A 96 -6.74 -28.34 3.71
CA LYS A 96 -7.25 -29.55 3.07
C LYS A 96 -8.54 -29.98 3.77
N GLU A 97 -9.63 -30.10 3.02
CA GLU A 97 -10.88 -30.76 3.45
C GLU A 97 -10.63 -32.24 3.81
#